data_AF-A0AAX0S9H6-F1
#
_entry.id   AF-A0AAX0S9H6-F1
#
_cell.length_a   1.000
_cell.length_b   1.000
_cell.length_c   1.000
_cell.angle_alpha   90.00
_cell.angle_beta   90.00
_cell.angle_gamma   90.00
#
_symmetry.space_group_name_H-M   'P 1'
#
loop_
_entity.id
_entity.type
_entity.pdbx_description
1 polymer ?
#
loop_
_entity_poly.entity_id
_entity_poly.type
_entity_poly.pdbx_seq_one_letter_code
_entity_poly.pdbx_strand_id
1 'polypeptide(L)'
;MFSRISKVKSISSKTLIFSSTMQIGDCSYIDGNSQALAIQKKSDNFQPQEFQFSDFSIFKMPLYIPRIDEPFLPQFSNPNPFIRVGNVHIIGISTSSVVGVGNVGHIRMESRVHHTRQIPKENEETQNEDGSNET
;
A
#
# COMPACT_ATOMS: atom_id res chain seq x y z
N MET A 1 -25.02 -19.37 -19.93
CA MET A 1 -24.82 -19.44 -18.47
C MET A 1 -24.57 -18.03 -17.97
N PHE A 2 -25.25 -17.55 -16.94
CA PHE A 2 -25.07 -16.17 -16.47
C PHE A 2 -23.71 -16.00 -15.76
N SER A 3 -23.06 -14.86 -16.00
CA SER A 3 -21.97 -14.38 -15.15
C SER A 3 -22.48 -14.18 -13.72
N ARG A 4 -21.60 -14.29 -12.73
CA ARG A 4 -21.91 -14.00 -11.33
C ARG A 4 -22.21 -12.49 -11.19
N ILE A 5 -23.32 -12.15 -10.54
CA ILE A 5 -23.82 -10.79 -10.35
C ILE A 5 -23.80 -10.44 -8.86
N SER A 6 -23.16 -9.32 -8.54
CA SER A 6 -23.16 -8.73 -7.21
C SER A 6 -24.41 -7.86 -7.00
N LYS A 7 -25.29 -8.28 -6.09
CA LYS A 7 -26.50 -7.54 -5.66
C LYS A 7 -26.27 -6.96 -4.27
N VAL A 8 -25.78 -5.73 -4.22
CA VAL A 8 -25.55 -4.99 -2.97
C VAL A 8 -26.73 -4.06 -2.71
N LYS A 9 -27.33 -4.12 -1.51
CA LYS A 9 -28.49 -3.27 -1.16
C LYS A 9 -28.08 -1.80 -1.02
N SER A 10 -27.01 -1.52 -0.30
CA SER A 10 -26.45 -0.18 -0.20
C SER A 10 -24.94 -0.23 0.05
N ILE A 11 -24.24 0.78 -0.43
CA ILE A 11 -22.82 0.95 -0.16
C ILE A 11 -22.56 2.43 0.14
N SER A 12 -21.80 2.70 1.18
CA SER A 12 -21.46 4.05 1.61
C SER A 12 -20.02 4.10 2.09
N SER A 13 -19.29 5.15 1.72
CA SER A 13 -17.98 5.48 2.30
C SER A 13 -18.04 6.87 2.94
N LYS A 14 -17.43 7.03 4.11
CA LYS A 14 -17.27 8.38 4.71
C LYS A 14 -16.09 9.15 4.12
N THR A 15 -15.08 8.46 3.60
CA THR A 15 -13.83 9.11 3.15
C THR A 15 -13.20 8.34 2.00
N LEU A 16 -12.69 9.07 1.01
CA LEU A 16 -12.06 8.51 -0.18
C LEU A 16 -10.91 9.44 -0.59
N ILE A 17 -9.68 9.02 -0.31
CA ILE A 17 -8.48 9.88 -0.32
C ILE A 17 -7.26 9.19 -0.96
N PHE A 18 -6.23 9.98 -1.31
CA PHE A 18 -4.95 9.51 -1.84
C PHE A 18 -5.08 8.51 -3.00
N SER A 19 -5.69 8.97 -4.10
CA SER A 19 -5.86 8.19 -5.35
C SER A 19 -6.59 6.86 -5.19
N SER A 20 -7.46 6.78 -4.18
CA SER A 20 -8.32 5.62 -3.99
C SER A 20 -9.49 5.60 -4.96
N THR A 21 -10.08 4.42 -5.17
CA THR A 21 -11.19 4.24 -6.12
C THR A 21 -12.31 3.43 -5.50
N MET A 22 -13.55 3.86 -5.76
CA MET A 22 -14.75 3.06 -5.50
C MET A 22 -15.36 2.68 -6.84
N GLN A 23 -15.22 1.42 -7.22
CA GLN A 23 -15.65 0.88 -8.50
C GLN A 23 -16.98 0.14 -8.32
N ILE A 24 -18.04 0.61 -9.00
CA ILE A 24 -19.34 -0.06 -9.06
C ILE A 24 -19.61 -0.46 -10.50
N GLY A 25 -19.87 -1.75 -10.72
CA GLY A 25 -19.96 -2.37 -12.03
C GLY A 25 -18.74 -3.23 -12.34
N ASP A 26 -18.80 -3.90 -13.48
CA ASP A 26 -17.75 -4.81 -13.92
C ASP A 26 -16.57 -4.03 -14.52
N CYS A 27 -15.34 -4.50 -14.31
CA CYS A 27 -14.15 -3.93 -14.93
C CYS A 27 -13.17 -5.02 -15.39
N SER A 28 -12.48 -4.77 -16.50
CA SER A 28 -11.54 -5.76 -17.04
C SER A 28 -10.27 -5.89 -16.21
N TYR A 29 -9.72 -4.76 -15.74
CA TYR A 29 -8.46 -4.70 -15.03
C TYR A 29 -8.50 -3.67 -13.89
N ILE A 30 -7.89 -4.01 -12.76
CA ILE A 30 -7.52 -3.06 -11.71
C ILE A 30 -6.01 -3.17 -11.53
N ASP A 31 -5.32 -2.04 -11.60
CA ASP A 31 -3.88 -1.94 -11.39
C ASP A 31 -3.58 -0.80 -10.41
N GLY A 32 -3.26 -1.16 -9.16
CA GLY A 32 -3.01 -0.21 -8.09
C GLY A 32 -1.55 -0.23 -7.63
N ASN A 33 -0.98 0.96 -7.42
CA ASN A 33 0.37 1.11 -6.87
C ASN A 33 0.36 2.14 -5.75
N SER A 34 0.96 1.79 -4.61
CA SER A 34 1.12 2.62 -3.43
C SER A 34 2.57 2.57 -2.94
N GLN A 35 3.18 3.74 -2.78
CA GLN A 35 4.49 3.89 -2.15
C GLN A 35 4.37 4.89 -1.00
N ALA A 36 4.85 4.50 0.18
CA ALA A 36 4.81 5.34 1.37
C ALA A 36 6.16 5.32 2.09
N LEU A 37 6.64 6.52 2.42
CA LEU A 37 7.87 6.72 3.18
C LEU A 37 7.54 7.45 4.48
N ALA A 38 7.83 6.82 5.62
CA ALA A 38 7.59 7.35 6.95
C ALA A 38 8.92 7.50 7.68
N ILE A 39 9.41 8.73 7.81
CA ILE A 39 10.70 9.03 8.44
C ILE A 39 10.47 9.79 9.73
N GLN A 40 10.96 9.23 10.83
CA GLN A 40 10.95 9.86 12.13
C GLN A 40 12.35 10.35 12.46
N LYS A 41 12.53 11.66 12.59
CA LYS A 41 13.82 12.28 12.95
C LYS A 41 13.67 13.00 14.28
N LYS A 42 14.62 12.80 15.20
CA LYS A 42 14.62 13.48 16.52
C LYS A 42 15.05 14.96 16.43
N SER A 43 15.68 15.39 15.33
CA SER A 43 16.15 16.77 15.15
C SER A 43 15.09 17.67 14.54
N ASP A 44 15.07 18.96 14.90
CA ASP A 44 14.14 19.97 14.36
C ASP A 44 14.36 20.33 12.88
N ASN A 45 15.50 19.97 12.30
CA ASN A 45 15.80 20.24 10.90
C ASN A 45 15.29 19.09 10.02
N PHE A 46 14.00 19.13 9.63
CA PHE A 46 13.43 18.25 8.61
C PHE A 46 13.31 19.00 7.28
N GLN A 47 14.09 18.60 6.27
CA GLN A 47 13.87 19.04 4.90
C GLN A 47 13.17 17.94 4.09
N PRO A 48 11.99 18.20 3.49
CA PRO A 48 11.22 17.19 2.74
C PRO A 48 11.97 16.53 1.57
N GLN A 49 13.02 17.17 1.05
CA GLN A 49 13.83 16.67 -0.07
C GLN A 49 15.00 15.78 0.38
N GLU A 50 15.24 15.65 1.68
CA GLU A 50 16.33 14.83 2.24
C GLU A 50 16.25 13.35 1.83
N PHE A 51 15.04 12.84 1.57
CA PHE A 51 14.84 11.42 1.32
C PHE A 51 13.98 11.20 0.08
N GLN A 52 14.45 10.31 -0.78
CA GLN A 52 13.77 9.87 -1.97
C GLN A 52 13.44 8.39 -1.85
N PHE A 53 12.40 7.93 -2.54
CA PHE A 53 12.11 6.48 -2.63
C PHE A 53 13.31 5.70 -3.19
N SER A 54 14.11 6.31 -4.06
CA SER A 54 15.34 5.72 -4.58
C SER A 54 16.41 5.45 -3.52
N ASP A 55 16.29 5.97 -2.31
CA ASP A 55 17.31 5.75 -1.28
C ASP A 55 17.12 4.40 -0.58
N PHE A 56 15.95 3.77 -0.73
CA PHE A 56 15.62 2.52 -0.04
C PHE A 56 15.42 1.38 -1.04
N SER A 57 16.10 0.26 -0.80
CA SER A 57 16.08 -0.93 -1.66
C SER A 57 14.67 -1.50 -1.87
N ILE A 58 13.78 -1.36 -0.88
CA ILE A 58 12.39 -1.83 -0.95
C ILE A 58 11.63 -1.21 -2.13
N PHE A 59 11.95 0.03 -2.57
CA PHE A 59 11.28 0.66 -3.72
C PHE A 59 11.93 0.32 -5.06
N LYS A 60 13.07 -0.38 -5.07
CA LYS A 60 13.79 -0.81 -6.29
C LYS A 60 13.62 -2.30 -6.59
N MET A 61 13.27 -3.11 -5.60
CA MET A 61 13.12 -4.55 -5.78
C MET A 61 12.05 -4.84 -6.84
N PRO A 62 12.22 -5.77 -7.79
CA PRO A 62 11.12 -6.11 -8.70
C PRO A 62 9.99 -6.86 -7.96
N LEU A 63 8.75 -6.67 -8.38
CA LEU A 63 7.63 -7.48 -7.88
C LEU A 63 7.75 -8.90 -8.48
N TYR A 64 7.89 -9.91 -7.63
CA TYR A 64 7.91 -11.29 -8.08
C TYR A 64 6.47 -11.79 -8.30
N ILE A 65 6.11 -12.01 -9.56
CA ILE A 65 4.87 -12.70 -9.95
C ILE A 65 5.26 -14.13 -10.35
N PRO A 66 4.78 -15.16 -9.63
CA PRO A 66 5.10 -16.54 -10.00
C PRO A 66 4.59 -16.81 -11.42
N ARG A 67 5.43 -17.44 -12.24
CA ARG A 67 5.03 -17.87 -13.57
C ARG A 67 4.19 -19.15 -13.44
N ILE A 68 3.09 -19.19 -14.19
CA ILE A 68 2.30 -20.40 -14.36
C ILE A 68 2.85 -21.08 -15.61
N ASP A 69 3.60 -22.17 -15.42
CA ASP A 69 4.25 -22.88 -16.52
C ASP A 69 3.32 -23.91 -17.20
N GLU A 70 2.24 -24.28 -16.51
CA GLU A 70 1.26 -25.27 -16.98
C GLU A 70 0.00 -24.61 -17.56
N PRO A 71 -0.60 -25.19 -18.62
CA PRO A 71 -1.85 -24.67 -19.17
C PRO A 71 -3.00 -24.88 -18.16
N PHE A 72 -3.45 -23.79 -17.54
CA PHE A 72 -4.60 -23.80 -16.64
C PHE A 72 -5.85 -23.25 -17.33
N LEU A 73 -6.86 -24.11 -17.52
CA LEU A 73 -8.16 -23.75 -18.09
C LEU A 73 -9.27 -23.96 -17.05
N PRO A 74 -9.59 -22.94 -16.24
CA PRO A 74 -10.64 -23.07 -15.24
C PRO A 74 -12.01 -23.06 -15.91
N GLN A 75 -12.89 -23.97 -15.48
CA GLN A 75 -14.31 -23.95 -15.82
C GLN A 75 -15.11 -23.60 -14.56
N PHE A 76 -15.87 -22.51 -14.63
CA PHE A 76 -16.71 -22.06 -13.52
C PHE A 76 -18.18 -22.36 -13.78
N SER A 77 -18.87 -22.90 -12.78
CA SER A 77 -20.32 -23.07 -12.76
C SER A 77 -20.91 -22.21 -11.64
N ASN A 78 -21.86 -21.33 -11.98
CA ASN A 78 -22.60 -20.50 -11.02
C ASN A 78 -24.10 -20.84 -11.06
N PRO A 79 -24.55 -21.94 -10.44
CA PRO A 79 -25.97 -22.33 -10.46
C PRO A 79 -26.89 -21.27 -9.84
N ASN A 80 -26.40 -20.56 -8.83
CA ASN A 80 -27.01 -19.36 -8.28
C ASN A 80 -26.07 -18.17 -8.53
N PRO A 81 -26.29 -17.38 -9.60
CA PRO A 81 -25.37 -16.34 -10.00
C PRO A 81 -25.42 -15.10 -9.09
N PHE A 82 -26.36 -15.03 -8.14
CA PHE A 82 -26.55 -13.83 -7.33
C PHE A 82 -25.82 -13.92 -5.99
N ILE A 83 -24.78 -13.10 -5.82
CA ILE A 83 -24.25 -12.78 -4.49
C ILE A 83 -25.09 -11.64 -3.93
N ARG A 84 -25.85 -11.89 -2.86
CA ARG A 84 -26.66 -10.88 -2.19
C ARG A 84 -25.93 -10.36 -0.97
N VAL A 85 -25.63 -9.06 -0.98
CA VAL A 85 -25.00 -8.35 0.14
C VAL A 85 -25.99 -7.30 0.64
N GLY A 86 -26.09 -7.16 1.96
CA GLY A 86 -26.91 -6.11 2.58
C GLY A 86 -26.27 -4.74 2.40
N ASN A 87 -25.97 -4.09 3.52
CA ASN A 87 -25.38 -2.76 3.54
C ASN A 87 -23.88 -2.85 3.77
N VAL A 88 -23.09 -2.15 2.95
CA VAL A 88 -21.64 -2.05 3.08
C VAL A 88 -21.29 -0.64 3.55
N HIS A 89 -20.77 -0.54 4.77
CA HIS A 89 -20.37 0.74 5.37
C HIS A 89 -18.85 0.79 5.51
N ILE A 90 -18.23 1.75 4.82
CA ILE A 90 -16.78 1.92 4.77
C ILE A 90 -16.44 3.23 5.49
N ILE A 91 -15.48 3.18 6.41
CA ILE A 91 -15.03 4.36 7.16
C ILE A 91 -14.11 5.22 6.29
N GLY A 92 -13.18 4.60 5.55
CA GLY A 92 -12.31 5.32 4.65
C GLY A 92 -11.63 4.39 3.66
N ILE A 93 -11.37 4.92 2.46
CA ILE A 93 -10.60 4.27 1.40
C ILE A 93 -9.41 5.18 1.12
N SER A 94 -8.20 4.62 1.19
CA SER A 94 -6.95 5.39 1.19
C SER A 94 -5.83 4.72 0.41
N THR A 95 -4.91 5.53 -0.12
CA THR A 95 -3.59 5.10 -0.60
C THR A 95 -3.65 4.10 -1.75
N SER A 96 -4.25 4.52 -2.87
CA SER A 96 -4.45 3.69 -4.07
C SER A 96 -5.23 2.40 -3.83
N SER A 97 -6.04 2.32 -2.76
CA SER A 97 -6.89 1.16 -2.52
C SER A 97 -8.19 1.26 -3.32
N VAL A 98 -8.75 0.10 -3.65
CA VAL A 98 -9.94 -0.01 -4.47
C VAL A 98 -11.01 -0.81 -3.74
N VAL A 99 -12.22 -0.26 -3.67
CA VAL A 99 -13.43 -1.00 -3.26
C VAL A 99 -14.25 -1.29 -4.51
N GLY A 100 -14.46 -2.57 -4.81
CA GLY A 100 -15.18 -3.02 -6.00
C GLY A 100 -16.52 -3.69 -5.69
N VAL A 101 -17.56 -3.33 -6.43
CA VAL A 101 -18.86 -4.02 -6.48
C VAL A 101 -19.13 -4.43 -7.92
N GLY A 102 -18.83 -5.67 -8.26
CA GLY A 102 -18.98 -6.18 -9.62
C GLY A 102 -17.99 -7.31 -9.88
N ASN A 103 -17.87 -7.72 -11.13
CA ASN A 103 -16.86 -8.65 -11.58
C ASN A 103 -15.58 -7.91 -11.99
N VAL A 104 -14.43 -8.50 -11.69
CA VAL A 104 -13.14 -7.99 -12.14
C VAL A 104 -12.38 -9.10 -12.85
N GLY A 105 -11.92 -8.85 -14.07
CA GLY A 105 -11.15 -9.81 -14.84
C GLY A 105 -9.80 -10.10 -14.19
N HIS A 106 -8.98 -9.06 -14.04
CA HIS A 106 -7.65 -9.18 -13.45
C HIS A 106 -7.38 -8.05 -12.47
N ILE A 107 -6.70 -8.37 -11.37
CA ILE A 107 -6.31 -7.41 -10.34
C ILE A 107 -4.82 -7.56 -10.09
N ARG A 108 -4.09 -6.44 -10.17
CA ARG A 108 -2.73 -6.31 -9.68
C ARG A 108 -2.69 -5.14 -8.71
N MET A 109 -2.18 -5.37 -7.50
CA MET A 109 -2.01 -4.33 -6.50
C MET A 109 -0.62 -4.45 -5.90
N GLU A 110 0.08 -3.34 -5.80
CA GLU A 110 1.39 -3.24 -5.18
C GLU A 110 1.39 -2.17 -4.10
N SER A 111 1.90 -2.50 -2.92
CA SER A 111 2.11 -1.55 -1.85
C SER A 111 3.50 -1.73 -1.26
N ARG A 112 4.25 -0.63 -1.17
CA ARG A 112 5.59 -0.57 -0.58
C ARG A 112 5.62 0.51 0.48
N VAL A 113 5.94 0.12 1.71
CA VAL A 113 6.00 1.03 2.85
C VAL A 113 7.35 0.90 3.51
N HIS A 114 8.07 2.01 3.65
CA HIS A 114 9.32 2.07 4.39
C HIS A 114 9.17 3.01 5.58
N HIS A 115 9.31 2.46 6.79
CA HIS A 115 9.29 3.23 8.03
C HIS A 115 10.67 3.15 8.67
N THR A 116 11.29 4.31 8.90
CA THR A 116 12.58 4.41 9.60
C THR A 116 12.57 5.48 10.68
N ARG A 117 13.33 5.25 11.74
CA ARG A 117 13.56 6.20 12.84
C ARG A 117 15.04 6.50 12.95
N GLN A 118 15.39 7.77 12.82
CA GLN A 118 16.74 8.28 13.01
C GLN A 118 16.93 8.73 14.46
N ILE A 119 17.85 8.06 15.16
CA ILE A 119 18.24 8.38 16.52
C ILE A 119 19.66 8.95 16.44
N PRO A 120 19.90 10.19 16.88
CA PRO A 120 21.26 10.73 16.94
C PRO A 120 22.08 9.90 17.92
N LYS A 121 23.35 9.63 17.58
CA LYS A 121 24.28 9.01 18.51
C LYS A 121 24.55 9.98 19.65
N GLU A 122 24.56 9.47 20.87
CA GLU A 122 25.01 10.22 22.04
C GLU A 122 26.51 10.55 21.82
N ASN A 123 26.90 11.81 22.01
CA ASN A 123 28.31 12.17 21.91
C ASN A 123 29.03 11.50 23.07
N GLU A 124 29.88 10.52 22.80
CA GLU A 124 30.93 10.15 23.74
C GLU A 124 31.82 11.39 23.90
N GLU A 125 31.69 12.10 25.01
CA GLU A 125 32.59 13.17 25.38
C GLU A 125 33.99 12.57 25.52
N THR A 126 34.83 12.76 24.51
CA THR A 126 36.27 12.51 24.62
C THR A 126 36.79 13.50 25.67
N GLN A 127 36.97 13.02 26.90
CA GLN A 127 37.72 13.71 27.94
C GLN A 127 39.18 13.81 27.47
N ASN A 128 39.50 14.85 26.72
CA ASN A 128 40.87 15.32 26.60
C ASN A 128 41.17 16.14 27.86
N GLU A 129 41.57 15.46 28.94
CA GLU A 129 42.31 16.11 30.02
C GLU A 129 43.72 16.44 29.49
N ASP A 130 43.87 17.64 28.92
CA ASP A 130 45.18 18.27 28.74
C ASP A 130 45.76 18.58 30.13
N GLY A 131 46.45 17.59 30.69
CA GLY A 131 47.32 17.74 31.85
C GLY A 131 48.63 18.42 31.47
N SER A 132 48.60 19.71 31.11
CA SER A 132 49.78 20.57 31.14
C SER A 132 49.88 21.23 32.51
N ASN A 133 50.49 20.55 33.48
CA ASN A 133 51.03 21.22 34.66
C ASN A 133 52.51 21.52 34.44
N GLU A 134 52.79 22.80 34.30
CA GLU A 134 54.11 23.42 34.40
C GLU A 134 54.69 23.20 35.81
N THR A 135 55.89 22.61 35.90
CA THR A 135 57.10 23.12 36.61
C THR A 135 58.22 22.09 36.61
#